data_AF-A0A971E340-F1
#
_entry.id   AF-A0A971E340-F1
#
_cell.length_a   1.000
_cell.length_b   1.000
_cell.length_c   1.000
_cell.angle_alpha   90.00
_cell.angle_beta   90.00
_cell.angle_gamma   90.00
#
_symmetry.space_group_name_H-M   'P 1'
#
loop_
_entity.id
_entity.type
_entity.pdbx_description
1 polymer ?
#
loop_
_entity_poly.entity_id
_entity_poly.type
_entity_poly.pdbx_seq_one_letter_code
_entity_poly.pdbx_strand_id
1 'polypeptide(L)'
;MSHSGAEISGEVYYNTMDNVIDYQPGKENYPIDENFWNQNIMVGEGISYGFEIFAKHKINSYSGQLSYTYSRSWRRYDALENIDFYPYMYDRPHNLSFQLTKEFENNKNSKFTKRISLNFNYMSGHMISFSNYIIPAIIPGELHNYSKSFNDYNYFIPHPNNVRLPAVHHLDISFFLENTAKEKSSWVFSIYNVYNKKNTSFYFIENNKIKGAALLPIIPSITWNYKF
;
A
#
# COMPACT_ATOMS: atom_id res chain seq x y z
N MET A 1 -25.56 -29.69 -11.11
CA MET A 1 -25.08 -29.83 -9.72
C MET A 1 -23.90 -28.90 -9.53
N SER A 2 -24.09 -27.76 -8.88
CA SER A 2 -22.97 -26.85 -8.53
C SER A 2 -22.12 -27.53 -7.49
N HIS A 3 -20.89 -27.91 -7.82
CA HIS A 3 -19.95 -28.44 -6.85
C HIS A 3 -19.64 -27.34 -5.84
N SER A 4 -20.02 -27.56 -4.57
CA SER A 4 -19.54 -26.76 -3.45
C SER A 4 -18.05 -27.08 -3.29
N GLY A 5 -17.24 -26.04 -3.35
CA GLY A 5 -15.80 -26.13 -3.18
C GLY A 5 -15.37 -25.07 -2.19
N ALA A 6 -14.68 -25.49 -1.14
CA ALA A 6 -13.99 -24.63 -0.20
C ALA A 6 -12.50 -24.91 -0.32
N GLU A 7 -11.72 -23.85 -0.41
CA GLU A 7 -10.27 -23.87 -0.41
C GLU A 7 -9.81 -22.98 0.73
N ILE A 8 -8.93 -23.51 1.58
CA ILE A 8 -8.33 -22.77 2.69
C ILE A 8 -6.84 -23.07 2.64
N SER A 9 -6.03 -22.03 2.64
CA SER A 9 -4.58 -22.13 2.77
C SER A 9 -4.08 -21.17 3.84
N GLY A 10 -2.95 -21.52 4.43
CA GLY A 10 -2.27 -20.70 5.41
C GLY A 10 -0.78 -20.94 5.33
N GLU A 11 -0.01 -19.88 5.50
CA GLU A 11 1.45 -19.90 5.49
C GLU A 11 1.97 -19.06 6.66
N VAL A 12 3.10 -19.47 7.22
CA VAL A 12 3.85 -18.71 8.22
C VAL A 12 5.28 -18.64 7.74
N TYR A 13 5.92 -17.48 7.88
CA TYR A 13 7.30 -17.29 7.48
C TYR A 13 8.09 -16.49 8.49
N TYR A 14 9.40 -16.74 8.46
CA TYR A 14 10.42 -15.96 9.15
C TYR A 14 11.65 -15.94 8.26
N ASN A 15 12.02 -14.76 7.77
CA ASN A 15 13.13 -14.55 6.86
C ASN A 15 14.15 -13.61 7.52
N THR A 16 15.40 -14.02 7.48
CA THR A 16 16.55 -13.16 7.76
C THR A 16 17.20 -12.76 6.43
N MET A 17 17.72 -11.54 6.36
CA MET A 17 18.32 -10.98 5.16
C MET A 17 19.64 -10.35 5.54
N ASP A 18 20.68 -10.67 4.80
CA ASP A 18 22.01 -10.09 4.95
C ASP A 18 22.33 -9.21 3.74
N ASN A 19 23.21 -8.22 3.92
CA ASN A 19 23.70 -7.32 2.87
C ASN A 19 22.58 -6.55 2.16
N VAL A 20 21.57 -6.09 2.90
CA VAL A 20 20.51 -5.24 2.35
C VAL A 20 21.02 -3.82 2.22
N ILE A 21 20.66 -3.15 1.11
CA ILE A 21 21.21 -1.83 0.76
C ILE A 21 20.14 -0.73 0.78
N ASP A 22 20.52 0.47 1.19
CA ASP A 22 19.67 1.67 1.17
C ASP A 22 20.51 2.93 1.02
N TYR A 23 19.88 4.06 0.69
CA TYR A 23 20.58 5.34 0.61
C TYR A 23 20.71 6.00 1.97
N GLN A 24 21.87 6.60 2.23
CA GLN A 24 22.11 7.35 3.46
C GLN A 24 21.18 8.59 3.52
N PRO A 25 20.41 8.78 4.61
CA PRO A 25 19.51 9.93 4.74
C PRO A 25 20.27 11.25 4.65
N GLY A 26 19.74 12.22 3.91
CA GLY A 26 20.25 13.60 3.88
C GLY A 26 21.41 13.88 2.92
N LYS A 27 21.88 12.89 2.15
CA LYS A 27 22.80 13.14 1.03
C LYS A 27 22.04 13.33 -0.28
N GLU A 28 22.49 14.26 -1.10
CA GLU A 28 21.89 14.50 -2.42
C GLU A 28 22.01 13.22 -3.25
N ASN A 29 20.88 12.70 -3.75
CA ASN A 29 20.84 11.44 -4.50
C ASN A 29 21.14 11.61 -6.00
N TYR A 30 21.87 12.67 -6.38
CA TYR A 30 22.26 12.91 -7.77
C TYR A 30 23.67 12.34 -7.99
N PRO A 31 23.89 11.44 -8.95
CA PRO A 31 25.23 10.94 -9.25
C PRO A 31 26.07 12.06 -9.88
N ILE A 32 26.86 12.75 -9.05
CA ILE A 32 27.74 13.86 -9.46
C ILE A 32 29.15 13.34 -9.83
N ASP A 33 29.56 12.16 -9.32
CA ASP A 33 30.87 11.55 -9.62
C ASP A 33 30.86 10.00 -9.59
N GLU A 34 31.98 9.37 -9.96
CA GLU A 34 32.19 7.91 -9.97
C GLU A 34 32.18 7.26 -8.56
N ASN A 35 32.38 8.04 -7.48
CA ASN A 35 32.39 7.57 -6.09
C ASN A 35 31.04 7.71 -5.38
N PHE A 36 30.04 8.30 -6.04
CA PHE A 36 28.69 8.53 -5.50
C PHE A 36 28.11 7.28 -4.82
N TRP A 37 28.27 6.11 -5.43
CA TRP A 37 27.73 4.86 -4.90
C TRP A 37 28.40 4.42 -3.60
N ASN A 38 29.73 4.49 -3.53
CA ASN A 38 30.50 4.05 -2.37
C ASN A 38 30.27 4.93 -1.13
N GLN A 39 29.86 6.19 -1.33
CA GLN A 39 29.69 7.16 -0.24
C GLN A 39 28.23 7.33 0.21
N ASN A 40 27.26 6.82 -0.55
CA ASN A 40 25.83 7.08 -0.32
C ASN A 40 25.01 5.82 -0.04
N ILE A 41 25.58 4.62 -0.18
CA ILE A 41 24.90 3.37 0.18
C ILE A 41 25.23 2.97 1.62
N MET A 42 24.21 2.56 2.35
CA MET A 42 24.31 1.85 3.62
C MET A 42 24.05 0.37 3.38
N VAL A 43 24.80 -0.50 4.07
CA VAL A 43 24.61 -1.96 4.05
C VAL A 43 24.17 -2.40 5.44
N GLY A 44 23.36 -3.45 5.51
CA GLY A 44 22.93 -3.99 6.79
C GLY A 44 22.14 -5.29 6.71
N GLU A 45 21.29 -5.49 7.70
CA GLU A 45 20.50 -6.70 7.94
C GLU A 45 18.99 -6.41 7.89
N GLY A 46 18.20 -7.44 7.61
CA GLY A 46 16.74 -7.35 7.62
C GLY A 46 16.11 -8.59 8.25
N ILE A 47 14.98 -8.38 8.89
CA ILE A 47 14.13 -9.46 9.40
C ILE A 47 12.72 -9.21 8.88
N SER A 48 12.10 -10.22 8.28
CA SER A 48 10.66 -10.19 8.01
C SER A 48 9.98 -11.45 8.51
N TYR A 49 8.82 -11.29 9.13
CA TYR A 49 8.05 -12.41 9.62
C TYR A 49 6.56 -12.11 9.53
N GLY A 50 5.76 -13.15 9.47
CA GLY A 50 4.34 -12.99 9.30
C GLY A 50 3.62 -14.29 9.05
N PHE A 51 2.33 -14.15 8.79
CA PHE A 51 1.50 -15.24 8.31
C PHE A 51 0.49 -14.72 7.32
N GLU A 52 0.09 -15.60 6.42
CA GLU A 52 -0.93 -15.34 5.42
C GLU A 52 -2.00 -16.41 5.55
N ILE A 53 -3.26 -15.99 5.45
CA ILE A 53 -4.39 -16.89 5.35
C ILE A 53 -5.21 -16.51 4.14
N PHE A 54 -5.68 -17.53 3.43
CA PHE A 54 -6.57 -17.39 2.30
C PHE A 54 -7.70 -18.39 2.43
N ALA A 55 -8.92 -17.93 2.19
CA ALA A 55 -10.10 -18.75 2.16
C ALA A 55 -10.95 -18.37 0.95
N LYS A 56 -11.38 -19.36 0.18
CA LYS A 56 -12.29 -19.21 -0.95
C LYS A 56 -13.39 -20.23 -0.84
N HIS A 57 -14.62 -19.80 -1.00
CA HIS A 57 -15.77 -20.69 -0.91
C HIS A 57 -16.81 -20.30 -1.95
N LYS A 58 -17.28 -21.28 -2.71
CA LYS A 58 -18.50 -21.19 -3.51
C LYS A 58 -19.59 -22.09 -2.94
N ILE A 59 -20.71 -21.49 -2.55
CA ILE A 59 -21.90 -22.19 -2.07
C ILE A 59 -23.16 -21.63 -2.74
N ASN A 60 -23.91 -22.50 -3.41
CA ASN A 60 -25.08 -22.12 -4.19
C ASN A 60 -24.76 -20.97 -5.17
N SER A 61 -25.47 -19.85 -5.03
CA SER A 61 -25.29 -18.63 -5.80
C SER A 61 -24.38 -17.59 -5.13
N TYR A 62 -23.70 -17.94 -4.04
CA TYR A 62 -22.68 -17.11 -3.41
C TYR A 62 -21.28 -17.65 -3.73
N SER A 63 -20.37 -16.74 -4.07
CA SER A 63 -18.95 -17.02 -4.21
C SER A 63 -18.19 -15.94 -3.46
N GLY A 64 -17.26 -16.31 -2.60
CA GLY A 64 -16.46 -15.36 -1.85
C GLY A 64 -15.02 -15.80 -1.68
N GLN A 65 -14.17 -14.82 -1.43
CA GLN A 65 -12.77 -15.01 -1.06
C GLN A 65 -12.37 -13.99 0.00
N LEU A 66 -11.49 -14.41 0.90
CA LEU A 66 -10.90 -13.61 1.96
C LEU A 66 -9.41 -13.93 2.00
N SER A 67 -8.57 -12.92 1.89
CA SER A 67 -7.16 -13.01 2.22
C SER A 67 -6.84 -12.06 3.36
N TYR A 68 -5.97 -12.50 4.26
CA TYR A 68 -5.41 -11.67 5.30
C TYR A 68 -3.95 -12.02 5.51
N THR A 69 -3.10 -11.01 5.45
CA THR A 69 -1.67 -11.09 5.74
C THR A 69 -1.37 -10.23 6.95
N TYR A 70 -0.76 -10.85 7.95
CA TYR A 70 0.00 -10.13 8.97
C TYR A 70 1.49 -10.19 8.59
N SER A 71 2.14 -9.04 8.44
CA SER A 71 3.56 -8.99 8.04
C SER A 71 4.30 -7.89 8.77
N ARG A 72 5.45 -8.20 9.35
CA ARG A 72 6.38 -7.24 9.92
C ARG A 72 7.68 -7.30 9.16
N SER A 73 8.22 -6.14 8.79
CA SER A 73 9.53 -6.01 8.16
C SER A 73 10.36 -4.97 8.90
N TRP A 74 11.56 -5.38 9.28
CA TRP A 74 12.50 -4.61 10.07
C TRP A 74 13.85 -4.56 9.35
N ARG A 75 14.56 -3.46 9.49
CA ARG A 75 15.90 -3.22 8.94
C ARG A 75 16.83 -2.71 10.03
N ARG A 76 18.11 -3.04 9.91
CA ARG A 76 19.22 -2.42 10.64
C ARG A 76 20.31 -2.11 9.62
N TYR A 77 20.93 -0.94 9.68
CA TYR A 77 22.08 -0.61 8.83
C TYR A 77 23.26 -0.22 9.68
N ASP A 78 24.45 -0.70 9.32
CA ASP A 78 25.66 -0.53 10.13
C ASP A 78 26.11 0.93 10.20
N ALA A 79 25.80 1.71 9.16
CA ALA A 79 26.09 3.15 9.09
C ALA A 79 25.24 4.01 10.06
N LEU A 80 24.18 3.44 10.66
CA LEU A 80 23.32 4.14 11.62
C LEU A 80 23.70 3.70 13.04
N GLU A 81 24.83 4.21 13.53
CA GLU A 81 25.33 3.90 14.87
C GLU A 81 24.25 4.16 15.94
N ASN A 82 24.03 3.19 16.84
CA ASN A 82 23.04 3.22 17.94
C ASN A 82 21.56 3.09 17.54
N ILE A 83 21.25 2.76 16.29
CA ILE A 83 19.89 2.40 15.88
C ILE A 83 19.82 0.88 15.68
N ASP A 84 19.07 0.20 16.55
CA ASP A 84 18.77 -1.23 16.39
C ASP A 84 17.71 -1.43 15.28
N PHE A 85 17.25 -2.66 15.07
CA PHE A 85 16.19 -2.98 14.12
C PHE A 85 15.01 -2.03 14.24
N TYR A 86 14.68 -1.39 13.13
CA TYR A 86 13.56 -0.47 13.00
C TYR A 86 12.61 -0.89 11.88
N PRO A 87 11.33 -0.50 11.93
CA PRO A 87 10.39 -0.79 10.87
C PRO A 87 10.88 -0.30 9.50
N TYR A 88 10.83 -1.17 8.50
CA TYR A 88 11.15 -0.78 7.14
C TYR A 88 10.13 0.25 6.61
N MET A 89 10.51 1.06 5.63
CA MET A 89 9.59 2.08 5.07
C MET A 89 8.33 1.44 4.47
N TYR A 90 8.46 0.21 3.94
CA TYR A 90 7.34 -0.57 3.40
C TYR A 90 6.70 -1.53 4.43
N ASP A 91 7.05 -1.45 5.72
CA ASP A 91 6.41 -2.24 6.78
C ASP A 91 4.91 -1.92 6.88
N ARG A 92 4.09 -2.92 6.53
CA ARG A 92 2.62 -2.85 6.54
C ARG A 92 2.05 -4.04 7.32
N PRO A 93 1.84 -3.90 8.65
CA PRO A 93 1.39 -4.95 9.56
C PRO A 93 0.18 -5.75 9.11
N HIS A 94 -0.80 -5.10 8.50
CA HIS A 94 -2.07 -5.70 8.14
C HIS A 94 -2.43 -5.40 6.69
N ASN A 95 -2.79 -6.44 5.95
CA ASN A 95 -3.37 -6.37 4.62
C ASN A 95 -4.54 -7.35 4.54
N LEU A 96 -5.72 -6.88 4.12
CA LEU A 96 -6.94 -7.66 4.02
C LEU A 96 -7.61 -7.39 2.68
N SER A 97 -7.99 -8.45 1.98
CA SER A 97 -8.85 -8.38 0.79
C SER A 97 -10.03 -9.31 0.98
N PHE A 98 -11.23 -8.79 0.78
CA PHE A 98 -12.47 -9.53 0.85
C PHE A 98 -13.29 -9.27 -0.40
N GLN A 99 -13.78 -10.34 -1.01
CA GLN A 99 -14.71 -10.26 -2.13
C GLN A 99 -15.89 -11.21 -1.88
N LEU A 100 -17.09 -10.72 -2.16
CA LEU A 100 -18.32 -11.51 -2.12
C LEU A 100 -19.15 -11.21 -3.37
N THR A 101 -19.50 -12.25 -4.10
CA THR A 101 -20.35 -12.18 -5.27
C THR A 101 -21.61 -13.01 -5.06
N LYS A 102 -22.75 -12.41 -5.35
CA LYS A 102 -24.07 -13.06 -5.38
C LYS A 102 -24.58 -13.07 -6.80
N GLU A 103 -24.83 -14.27 -7.31
CA GLU A 103 -25.57 -14.50 -8.54
C GLU A 103 -27.07 -14.59 -8.25
N PHE A 104 -27.91 -13.98 -9.08
CA PHE A 104 -29.36 -14.09 -8.94
C PHE A 104 -29.85 -15.21 -9.83
N GLU A 105 -30.72 -16.06 -9.28
CA GLU A 105 -31.30 -17.15 -10.04
C GLU A 105 -32.07 -16.63 -11.25
N ASN A 106 -31.78 -17.23 -12.39
CA ASN A 106 -32.52 -16.98 -13.61
C ASN A 106 -33.70 -17.93 -13.71
N ASN A 107 -34.89 -17.37 -13.92
CA ASN A 107 -36.02 -18.14 -14.43
C ASN A 107 -35.63 -18.80 -15.76
N LYS A 108 -36.20 -19.97 -16.06
CA LYS A 108 -35.91 -20.77 -17.28
C LYS A 108 -36.02 -20.01 -18.61
N ASN A 109 -36.66 -18.83 -18.61
CA ASN A 109 -36.85 -17.96 -19.77
C ASN A 109 -35.95 -16.70 -19.78
N SER A 110 -35.08 -16.49 -18.77
CA SER A 110 -34.21 -15.32 -18.70
C SER A 110 -33.00 -15.48 -19.62
N LYS A 111 -32.82 -14.52 -20.53
CA LYS A 111 -31.62 -14.42 -21.39
C LYS A 111 -30.42 -13.80 -20.67
N PHE A 112 -30.62 -13.28 -19.44
CA PHE A 112 -29.63 -12.46 -18.76
C PHE A 112 -29.32 -12.98 -17.37
N THR A 113 -28.06 -13.29 -17.08
CA THR A 113 -27.58 -13.56 -15.72
C THR A 113 -27.22 -12.25 -15.02
N LYS A 114 -27.71 -12.08 -13.79
CA LYS A 114 -27.45 -10.90 -12.95
C LYS A 114 -26.53 -11.27 -11.81
N ARG A 115 -25.54 -10.44 -11.51
CA ARG A 115 -24.66 -10.61 -10.34
C ARG A 115 -24.39 -9.29 -9.65
N ILE A 116 -24.26 -9.32 -8.33
CA ILE A 116 -23.69 -8.22 -7.53
C ILE A 116 -22.39 -8.71 -6.90
N SER A 117 -21.36 -7.88 -6.95
CA SER A 117 -20.07 -8.11 -6.30
C SER A 117 -19.75 -6.98 -5.33
N LEU A 118 -19.29 -7.35 -4.15
CA LEU A 118 -18.73 -6.48 -3.12
C LEU A 118 -17.23 -6.78 -3.02
N ASN A 119 -16.40 -5.75 -3.04
CA ASN A 119 -14.95 -5.88 -2.89
C ASN A 119 -14.47 -4.89 -1.84
N PHE A 120 -13.90 -5.39 -0.75
CA PHE A 120 -13.33 -4.58 0.31
C PHE A 120 -11.84 -4.85 0.43
N ASN A 121 -11.04 -3.79 0.39
CA ASN A 121 -9.61 -3.87 0.63
C ASN A 121 -9.25 -2.96 1.80
N TYR A 122 -8.37 -3.44 2.66
CA TYR A 122 -7.81 -2.72 3.78
C TYR A 122 -6.32 -2.95 3.86
N MET A 123 -5.57 -1.89 4.09
CA MET A 123 -4.13 -1.97 4.29
C MET A 123 -3.72 -0.95 5.35
N SER A 124 -3.00 -1.43 6.36
CA SER A 124 -2.31 -0.57 7.32
C SER A 124 -1.34 0.39 6.62
N GLY A 125 -1.13 1.56 7.21
CA GLY A 125 -0.21 2.54 6.64
C GLY A 125 1.24 2.08 6.75
N HIS A 126 2.01 2.48 5.74
CA HIS A 126 3.46 2.28 5.73
C HIS A 126 4.16 3.35 6.59
N MET A 127 5.47 3.20 6.77
CA MET A 127 6.25 4.10 7.61
C MET A 127 6.90 5.19 6.76
N ILE A 128 7.00 6.38 7.34
CA ILE A 128 7.79 7.48 6.79
C ILE A 128 8.72 8.04 7.86
N SER A 129 9.84 8.58 7.42
CA SER A 129 10.72 9.39 8.26
C SER A 129 10.18 10.81 8.33
N PHE A 130 9.92 11.30 9.53
CA PHE A 130 9.51 12.67 9.80
C PHE A 130 10.48 13.30 10.79
N SER A 131 11.07 14.43 10.40
CA SER A 131 11.93 15.19 11.30
C SER A 131 11.09 15.90 12.36
N ASN A 132 11.45 15.70 13.64
CA ASN A 132 10.84 16.41 14.75
C ASN A 132 11.51 17.76 15.03
N TYR A 133 12.65 18.06 14.39
CA TYR A 133 13.48 19.22 14.69
C TYR A 133 14.09 19.85 13.45
N ILE A 134 14.01 21.18 13.40
CA ILE A 134 14.85 22.01 12.55
C ILE A 134 16.09 22.34 13.39
N ILE A 135 17.25 21.77 13.07
CA ILE A 135 18.50 22.24 13.67
C ILE A 135 19.05 23.35 12.77
N PRO A 136 19.14 24.61 13.24
CA PRO A 136 19.91 25.60 12.51
C PRO A 136 21.36 25.13 12.44
N ALA A 137 21.90 25.00 11.23
CA ALA A 137 23.32 24.66 11.07
C ALA A 137 24.15 25.76 11.75
N ILE A 138 24.85 25.43 12.84
CA ILE A 138 25.89 26.29 13.40
C ILE A 138 27.18 25.88 12.71
N ILE A 139 27.60 26.64 11.70
CA ILE A 139 28.92 26.51 11.08
C ILE A 139 29.92 27.21 12.01
N PRO A 140 30.86 26.51 12.67
CA PRO A 140 31.83 27.15 13.55
C PRO A 140 32.83 27.95 12.70
N GLY A 141 32.75 29.29 12.73
CA GLY A 141 33.75 30.17 12.11
C GLY A 141 33.20 31.41 11.39
N GLU A 142 31.90 31.47 11.08
CA GLU A 142 31.35 32.63 10.36
C GLU A 142 30.72 33.66 11.30
N LEU A 143 31.51 34.66 11.66
CA LEU A 143 31.00 35.96 12.10
C LEU A 143 30.37 36.67 10.88
N HIS A 144 29.09 37.05 11.01
CA HIS A 144 28.44 38.13 10.26
C HIS A 144 28.00 37.85 8.80
N ASN A 145 26.73 37.48 8.60
CA ASN A 145 25.71 38.27 7.88
C ASN A 145 24.44 37.45 7.67
N TYR A 146 23.32 37.97 8.17
CA TYR A 146 22.02 37.33 8.16
C TYR A 146 21.36 37.42 6.77
N SER A 147 21.89 36.72 5.76
CA SER A 147 21.13 36.39 4.56
C SER A 147 20.58 34.98 4.72
N LYS A 148 19.33 34.87 5.20
CA LYS A 148 18.56 33.62 5.25
C LYS A 148 18.43 33.04 3.83
N SER A 149 19.40 32.23 3.44
CA SER A 149 19.21 31.24 2.38
C SER A 149 18.38 30.11 2.99
N PHE A 150 17.31 29.69 2.32
CA PHE A 150 16.34 28.69 2.83
C PHE A 150 16.94 27.26 3.00
N ASN A 151 18.25 27.09 2.80
CA ASN A 151 18.92 25.79 2.74
C ASN A 151 19.72 25.39 4.01
N ASP A 152 19.85 26.25 5.03
CA ASP A 152 20.70 25.97 6.21
C ASP A 152 19.97 25.27 7.38
N TYR A 153 18.91 24.53 7.07
CA TYR A 153 18.20 23.72 8.05
C TYR A 153 18.52 22.24 7.84
N ASN A 154 19.40 21.71 8.69
CA ASN A 154 19.57 20.28 8.79
C ASN A 154 18.33 19.70 9.49
N TYR A 155 17.50 19.00 8.73
CA TYR A 155 16.41 18.21 9.28
C TYR A 155 17.00 17.02 10.03
N PHE A 156 17.04 17.09 11.36
CA PHE A 156 17.46 15.95 12.16
C PHE A 156 16.32 14.96 12.28
N ILE A 157 16.42 13.85 11.55
CA ILE A 157 15.55 12.69 11.72
C ILE A 157 16.17 11.85 12.85
N PRO A 158 15.63 11.89 14.08
CA PRO A 158 16.22 11.15 15.21
C PRO A 158 16.19 9.63 15.00
N HIS A 159 15.26 9.15 14.17
CA HIS A 159 15.10 7.75 13.86
C HIS A 159 14.38 7.60 12.50
N PRO A 160 14.89 6.79 11.56
CA PRO A 160 14.20 6.54 10.30
C PRO A 160 12.82 5.90 10.53
N ASN A 161 11.88 6.12 9.62
CA ASN A 161 10.58 5.43 9.60
C ASN A 161 9.81 5.54 10.93
N ASN A 162 9.88 6.70 11.58
CA ASN A 162 9.35 6.97 12.92
C ASN A 162 7.85 7.31 12.96
N VAL A 163 7.20 7.51 11.81
CA VAL A 163 5.76 7.82 11.74
C VAL A 163 5.04 6.81 10.86
N ARG A 164 4.00 6.17 11.41
CA ARG A 164 3.09 5.33 10.65
C ARG A 164 1.97 6.17 10.05
N LEU A 165 1.78 6.03 8.75
CA LEU A 165 0.71 6.73 8.06
C LEU A 165 -0.68 6.13 8.38
N PRO A 166 -1.77 6.88 8.14
CA PRO A 166 -3.12 6.34 8.25
C PRO A 166 -3.35 5.12 7.34
N ALA A 167 -4.20 4.20 7.81
CA ALA A 167 -4.62 3.05 7.01
C ALA A 167 -5.46 3.49 5.79
N VAL A 168 -5.28 2.76 4.69
CA VAL A 168 -6.04 2.90 3.45
C VAL A 168 -7.07 1.78 3.39
N HIS A 169 -8.29 2.13 3.01
CA HIS A 169 -9.32 1.12 2.73
C HIS A 169 -10.38 1.64 1.78
N HIS A 170 -10.90 0.78 0.92
CA HIS A 170 -12.01 1.11 0.01
C HIS A 170 -12.98 -0.08 -0.10
N LEU A 171 -14.27 0.25 -0.28
CA LEU A 171 -15.31 -0.70 -0.66
C LEU A 171 -15.75 -0.35 -2.08
N ASP A 172 -15.78 -1.34 -2.95
CA ASP A 172 -16.26 -1.24 -4.32
C ASP A 172 -17.47 -2.15 -4.52
N ILE A 173 -18.44 -1.68 -5.29
CA ILE A 173 -19.66 -2.41 -5.59
C ILE A 173 -19.82 -2.47 -7.11
N SER A 174 -20.08 -3.66 -7.63
CA SER A 174 -20.30 -3.88 -9.06
C SER A 174 -21.57 -4.68 -9.31
N PHE A 175 -22.36 -4.25 -10.30
CA PHE A 175 -23.50 -4.96 -10.84
C PHE A 175 -23.19 -5.44 -12.26
N PHE A 176 -23.45 -6.71 -12.53
CA PHE A 176 -23.20 -7.35 -13.81
C PHE A 176 -24.52 -7.81 -14.42
N LEU A 177 -24.68 -7.57 -15.72
CA LEU A 177 -25.78 -8.07 -16.54
C LEU A 177 -25.19 -8.77 -17.77
N GLU A 178 -25.15 -10.10 -17.73
CA GLU A 178 -24.55 -10.93 -18.78
C GLU A 178 -25.63 -11.55 -19.66
N ASN A 179 -25.60 -11.28 -20.96
CA ASN A 179 -26.44 -11.94 -21.95
C ASN A 179 -25.86 -13.33 -22.28
N THR A 180 -26.63 -14.38 -22.02
CA THR A 180 -26.23 -15.78 -22.26
C THR A 180 -26.73 -16.31 -23.62
N ALA A 181 -27.27 -15.46 -24.48
CA ALA A 181 -27.71 -15.83 -25.84
C ALA A 181 -26.53 -16.06 -26.81
N LYS A 182 -26.84 -16.35 -28.10
CA LYS A 182 -25.84 -16.57 -29.17
C LYS A 182 -24.80 -15.44 -29.25
N GLU A 183 -25.23 -14.19 -29.07
CA GLU A 183 -24.36 -13.02 -29.01
C GLU A 183 -24.03 -12.70 -27.55
N LYS A 184 -22.93 -13.28 -27.06
CA LYS A 184 -22.50 -13.11 -25.66
C LYS A 184 -22.02 -11.68 -25.44
N SER A 185 -22.81 -10.91 -24.70
CA SER A 185 -22.45 -9.55 -24.26
C SER A 185 -22.65 -9.39 -22.76
N SER A 186 -21.98 -8.42 -22.16
CA SER A 186 -22.14 -8.13 -20.74
C SER A 186 -22.05 -6.64 -20.47
N TRP A 187 -22.92 -6.13 -19.60
CA TRP A 187 -22.80 -4.81 -19.01
C TRP A 187 -22.29 -4.92 -17.58
N VAL A 188 -21.39 -4.02 -17.20
CA VAL A 188 -20.87 -3.88 -15.85
C VAL A 188 -21.03 -2.44 -15.41
N PHE A 189 -21.68 -2.24 -14.27
CA PHE A 189 -21.83 -0.95 -13.62
C PHE A 189 -21.08 -1.05 -12.29
N SER A 190 -20.10 -0.18 -12.05
CA SER A 190 -19.31 -0.24 -10.82
C SER A 190 -19.18 1.12 -10.16
N ILE A 191 -19.03 1.10 -8.84
CA ILE A 191 -18.68 2.26 -8.03
C ILE A 191 -17.46 1.86 -7.21
N TYR A 192 -16.32 2.49 -7.51
CA TYR A 192 -15.11 2.39 -6.71
C TYR A 192 -15.18 3.34 -5.51
N ASN A 193 -14.68 2.92 -4.35
CA ASN A 193 -14.59 3.70 -3.12
C ASN A 193 -15.94 4.35 -2.73
N VAL A 194 -16.95 3.50 -2.48
CA VAL A 194 -18.36 3.89 -2.25
C VAL A 194 -18.54 4.95 -1.15
N TYR A 195 -17.74 4.92 -0.08
CA TYR A 195 -17.80 5.92 1.00
C TYR A 195 -16.87 7.12 0.79
N ASN A 196 -16.30 7.27 -0.42
CA ASN A 196 -15.45 8.40 -0.84
C ASN A 196 -14.33 8.73 0.17
N LYS A 197 -13.70 7.71 0.77
CA LYS A 197 -12.61 7.97 1.72
C LYS A 197 -11.42 8.51 0.94
N LYS A 198 -10.83 9.57 1.48
CA LYS A 198 -9.58 10.13 0.99
C LYS A 198 -8.43 9.21 1.39
N ASN A 199 -8.21 8.19 0.58
CA ASN A 199 -7.05 7.30 0.70
C ASN A 199 -5.84 8.02 0.08
N THR A 200 -5.02 8.63 0.94
CA THR A 200 -3.83 9.37 0.52
C THR A 200 -2.87 8.47 -0.27
N SER A 201 -2.54 8.88 -1.50
CA SER A 201 -1.64 8.17 -2.41
C SER A 201 -0.19 8.57 -2.20
N PHE A 202 0.06 9.85 -1.95
CA PHE A 202 1.39 10.38 -1.64
C PHE A 202 1.31 11.39 -0.50
N TYR A 203 2.35 11.36 0.32
CA TYR A 203 2.53 12.26 1.45
C TYR A 203 3.71 13.18 1.17
N PHE A 204 3.60 14.41 1.65
CA PHE A 204 4.67 15.40 1.56
C PHE A 204 4.66 16.25 2.82
N ILE A 205 5.81 16.85 3.10
CA ILE A 205 5.99 17.72 4.26
C ILE A 205 5.85 19.16 3.77
N GLU A 206 4.91 19.90 4.34
CA GLU A 206 4.72 21.32 4.06
C GLU A 206 4.50 22.06 5.39
N ASN A 207 5.29 23.09 5.67
CA ASN A 207 5.22 23.87 6.92
C ASN A 207 5.25 23.00 8.19
N ASN A 208 6.16 22.03 8.25
CA ASN A 208 6.30 21.05 9.34
C ASN A 208 5.02 20.24 9.63
N LYS A 209 4.16 20.06 8.63
CA LYS A 209 2.99 19.20 8.70
C LYS A 209 3.07 18.14 7.61
N ILE A 210 2.75 16.91 7.97
CA ILE A 210 2.52 15.85 6.99
C ILE A 210 1.19 16.16 6.31
N LYS A 211 1.26 16.47 5.02
CA LYS A 211 0.09 16.60 4.15
C LYS A 211 0.04 15.41 3.20
N GLY A 212 -1.15 15.18 2.67
CA GLY A 212 -1.44 14.05 1.81
C GLY A 212 -2.40 14.43 0.70
N ALA A 213 -2.19 13.90 -0.49
CA ALA A 213 -3.14 13.98 -1.59
C ALA A 213 -3.73 12.60 -1.87
N ALA A 214 -5.05 12.54 -2.01
CA ALA A 214 -5.77 11.34 -2.41
C ALA A 214 -6.15 11.45 -3.90
N LEU A 215 -5.71 10.49 -4.71
CA LEU A 215 -5.94 10.51 -6.16
C LEU A 215 -7.32 9.96 -6.56
N LEU A 216 -7.83 8.98 -5.81
CA LEU A 216 -8.99 8.20 -6.22
C LEU A 216 -10.17 8.47 -5.27
N PRO A 217 -11.05 9.44 -5.60
CA PRO A 217 -12.32 9.63 -4.91
C PRO A 217 -13.29 8.49 -5.28
N ILE A 218 -14.58 8.67 -4.98
CA ILE A 218 -15.64 7.84 -5.54
C ILE A 218 -15.62 7.93 -7.07
N ILE A 219 -15.57 6.80 -7.77
CA ILE A 219 -15.53 6.75 -9.24
C ILE A 219 -16.62 5.80 -9.75
N PRO A 220 -17.69 6.30 -10.37
CA PRO A 220 -18.63 5.46 -11.10
C PRO A 220 -18.07 5.06 -12.46
N SER A 221 -18.38 3.85 -12.91
CA SER A 221 -17.98 3.35 -14.22
C SER A 221 -19.05 2.47 -14.86
N ILE A 222 -19.07 2.47 -16.19
CA ILE A 222 -19.92 1.62 -17.02
C ILE A 222 -19.03 0.97 -18.07
N THR A 223 -19.12 -0.34 -18.22
CA THR A 223 -18.37 -1.11 -19.21
C THR A 223 -19.32 -2.01 -19.97
N TRP A 224 -19.15 -2.06 -21.29
CA TRP A 224 -19.82 -3.03 -22.15
C TRP A 224 -18.78 -3.94 -22.79
N ASN A 225 -18.96 -5.24 -22.66
CA ASN A 225 -18.12 -6.24 -23.30
C ASN A 225 -18.95 -7.03 -24.31
N TYR A 226 -18.33 -7.34 -25.45
CA TYR A 226 -18.92 -8.15 -26.51
C TYR A 226 -17.92 -9.25 -26.91
N LYS A 227 -18.39 -10.49 -27.08
CA LYS A 227 -17.57 -11.61 -27.56
C LYS A 227 -18.13 -12.09 -28.90
N PHE A 228 -17.25 -12.12 -29.90
CA PHE A 228 -17.51 -12.66 -31.24
C PHE A 228 -17.29 -14.17 -31.28
#